data_AF-A0AAN7VEL3-F1
#
_entry.id   AF-A0AAN7VEL3-F1
#
_cell.length_a   1.000
_cell.length_b   1.000
_cell.length_c   1.000
_cell.angle_alpha   90.00
_cell.angle_beta   90.00
_cell.angle_gamma   90.00
#
_symmetry.space_group_name_H-M   'P 1'
#
loop_
_entity.id
_entity.type
_entity.pdbx_description
1 polymer ?
#
loop_
_entity_poly.entity_id
_entity_poly.type
_entity_poly.pdbx_seq_one_letter_code
_entity_poly.pdbx_strand_id
1 'polypeptide(L)'
;MPNCCVFGCNNNLKNSNVTLHNFPREEKEPRRYKAWKNRINRENFKPNHNHVVCSEHFEDEDFVGRYKKDLMPQHKVVRRLSKTAIPSLHLTGNKDAEKAAKRLSTYIRKKIRRKRNKRWNRFTY
;
A
#
# COMPACT_ATOMS: atom_id res chain seq x y z
N MET A 1 -14.13 0.09 15.76
CA MET A 1 -13.27 0.94 14.91
C MET A 1 -13.07 0.27 13.56
N PRO A 2 -13.12 1.00 12.44
CA PRO A 2 -12.93 0.44 11.11
C PRO A 2 -11.46 0.04 10.89
N ASN A 3 -11.24 -1.18 10.42
CA ASN A 3 -9.93 -1.74 10.09
C ASN A 3 -9.88 -2.08 8.60
N CYS A 4 -8.66 -2.12 8.04
CA CYS A 4 -8.46 -2.53 6.66
C CYS A 4 -9.05 -3.93 6.41
N CYS A 5 -9.87 -4.09 5.38
CA CYS A 5 -10.50 -5.36 5.05
C CYS A 5 -9.60 -6.29 4.22
N VAL A 6 -8.48 -5.79 3.71
CA VAL A 6 -7.52 -6.54 2.89
C VAL A 6 -6.83 -7.60 3.73
N PHE A 7 -6.66 -8.79 3.15
CA PHE A 7 -6.09 -9.94 3.85
C PHE A 7 -4.64 -9.66 4.31
N GLY A 8 -4.35 -9.94 5.58
CA GLY A 8 -3.04 -9.69 6.18
C GLY A 8 -2.72 -8.21 6.43
N CYS A 9 -3.66 -7.29 6.23
CA CYS A 9 -3.47 -5.89 6.58
C CYS A 9 -4.09 -5.59 7.95
N ASN A 10 -3.26 -5.21 8.92
CA ASN A 10 -3.71 -4.76 10.25
C ASN A 10 -3.71 -3.23 10.40
N ASN A 11 -3.80 -2.50 9.28
CA ASN A 11 -3.86 -1.04 9.31
C ASN A 11 -5.23 -0.58 9.80
N ASN A 12 -5.22 0.41 10.68
CA ASN A 12 -6.40 0.99 11.30
C ASN A 12 -6.26 2.52 11.36
N LEU A 13 -7.28 3.20 11.90
CA LEU A 13 -7.29 4.67 11.99
C LEU A 13 -6.23 5.23 12.96
N LYS A 14 -5.72 4.41 13.88
CA LYS A 14 -4.66 4.81 14.81
C LYS A 14 -3.29 4.88 14.12
N ASN A 15 -3.12 4.20 12.99
CA ASN A 15 -1.89 4.32 12.19
C ASN A 15 -1.86 5.69 11.51
N SER A 16 -1.02 6.58 12.02
CA SER A 16 -0.87 7.97 11.54
C SER A 16 -0.45 8.10 10.07
N ASN A 17 0.11 7.03 9.49
CA ASN A 17 0.72 7.06 8.16
C ASN A 17 -0.23 6.66 7.02
N VAL A 18 -1.46 6.23 7.32
CA VAL A 18 -2.38 5.70 6.30
C VAL A 18 -3.75 6.37 6.38
N THR A 19 -4.37 6.60 5.22
CA THR A 19 -5.75 7.04 5.15
C THR A 19 -6.66 5.85 4.88
N LEU A 20 -7.83 5.81 5.52
CA LEU A 20 -8.83 4.77 5.32
C LEU A 20 -9.88 5.27 4.32
N HIS A 21 -10.20 4.43 3.34
CA HIS A 21 -11.17 4.72 2.30
C HIS A 21 -12.31 3.71 2.35
N ASN A 22 -13.54 4.21 2.41
CA ASN A 22 -14.72 3.38 2.36
C ASN A 22 -14.93 2.83 0.95
N PHE A 23 -15.67 1.73 0.86
CA PHE A 23 -16.08 1.22 -0.43
C PHE A 23 -16.94 2.24 -1.19
N PRO A 24 -16.80 2.31 -2.53
CA PRO A 24 -17.72 3.07 -3.35
C PRO A 24 -19.16 2.55 -3.16
N ARG A 25 -20.15 3.42 -3.31
CA ARG A 25 -21.56 3.00 -3.25
C ARG A 25 -21.91 2.22 -4.50
N GLU A 26 -22.47 1.02 -4.34
CA GLU A 26 -22.84 0.13 -5.45
C GLU A 26 -23.78 0.82 -6.44
N GLU A 27 -24.76 1.59 -5.96
CA GLU A 27 -25.71 2.35 -6.79
C GLU A 27 -25.03 3.43 -7.66
N LYS A 28 -23.96 4.06 -7.17
CA LYS A 28 -23.30 5.18 -7.87
C LYS A 28 -22.15 4.72 -8.75
N GLU A 29 -21.41 3.70 -8.31
CA GLU A 29 -20.19 3.23 -8.95
C GLU A 29 -20.13 1.69 -8.95
N PRO A 30 -21.08 0.99 -9.60
CA PRO A 30 -21.20 -0.47 -9.51
C PRO A 30 -19.98 -1.20 -10.08
N ARG A 31 -19.41 -0.67 -11.18
CA ARG A 31 -18.20 -1.23 -11.81
C ARG A 31 -17.01 -1.24 -10.85
N ARG A 32 -16.80 -0.11 -10.16
CA ARG A 32 -15.71 0.07 -9.22
C ARG A 32 -15.91 -0.77 -7.96
N TYR A 33 -17.13 -0.82 -7.45
CA TYR A 33 -17.51 -1.67 -6.32
C TYR A 33 -17.22 -3.15 -6.61
N LYS A 34 -17.64 -3.65 -7.78
CA LYS A 34 -17.39 -5.03 -8.21
C LYS A 34 -15.89 -5.29 -8.40
N ALA A 35 -15.14 -4.35 -8.96
CA ALA A 35 -13.69 -4.47 -9.11
C ALA A 35 -12.98 -4.57 -7.74
N TRP A 36 -13.34 -3.74 -6.76
CA TRP A 36 -12.78 -3.81 -5.41
C TRP A 36 -13.10 -5.13 -4.73
N LYS A 37 -14.36 -5.59 -4.83
CA LYS A 37 -14.81 -6.87 -4.27
C LYS A 37 -14.02 -8.03 -4.88
N ASN A 38 -13.85 -8.04 -6.21
CA ASN A 38 -13.10 -9.06 -6.92
C ASN A 38 -11.61 -9.06 -6.55
N ARG A 39 -10.99 -7.88 -6.38
CA ARG A 39 -9.57 -7.75 -6.03
C ARG A 39 -9.27 -8.27 -4.63
N ILE A 40 -10.16 -8.02 -3.67
CA ILE A 40 -10.00 -8.47 -2.28
C ILE A 40 -10.26 -9.98 -2.17
N ASN A 41 -11.06 -10.53 -3.10
CA ASN A 41 -11.32 -11.96 -3.28
C ASN A 41 -11.56 -12.72 -1.96
N ARG A 42 -12.41 -12.15 -1.10
CA ARG A 42 -12.75 -12.74 0.20
C ARG A 42 -14.08 -13.48 0.08
N GLU A 43 -14.08 -14.74 0.45
CA GLU A 43 -15.27 -15.59 0.41
C GLU A 43 -16.39 -15.03 1.29
N ASN A 44 -17.62 -15.00 0.78
CA ASN A 44 -18.81 -14.48 1.46
C ASN A 44 -18.69 -13.04 2.01
N PHE A 45 -17.79 -12.22 1.45
CA PHE A 45 -17.59 -10.85 1.93
C PHE A 45 -18.61 -9.87 1.36
N LYS A 46 -19.41 -9.27 2.25
CA LYS A 46 -20.27 -8.12 1.96
C LYS A 46 -19.67 -6.86 2.60
N PRO A 47 -19.09 -5.93 1.83
CA PRO A 47 -18.54 -4.70 2.38
C PRO A 47 -19.67 -3.89 3.05
N ASN A 48 -19.41 -3.46 4.28
CA ASN A 48 -20.27 -2.65 5.14
C ASN A 48 -19.51 -1.36 5.47
N HIS A 49 -20.11 -0.41 6.17
CA HIS A 49 -19.48 0.85 6.58
C HIS A 49 -18.21 0.65 7.44
N ASN A 50 -18.11 -0.48 8.14
CA ASN A 50 -16.91 -0.83 8.93
C ASN A 50 -15.77 -1.42 8.08
N HIS A 51 -16.06 -1.79 6.83
CA HIS A 51 -15.08 -2.35 5.92
C HIS A 51 -14.47 -1.24 5.07
N VAL A 52 -13.20 -0.98 5.32
CA VAL A 52 -12.43 0.09 4.68
C VAL A 52 -11.15 -0.47 4.08
N VAL A 53 -10.59 0.23 3.10
CA VAL A 53 -9.29 -0.12 2.49
C VAL A 53 -8.32 1.01 2.79
N CYS A 54 -7.11 0.68 3.27
CA CYS A 54 -6.09 1.69 3.55
C CYS A 54 -5.37 2.16 2.28
N SER A 55 -4.77 3.35 2.33
CA SER A 55 -4.06 3.99 1.20
C SER A 55 -2.90 3.18 0.64
N GLU A 56 -2.28 2.27 1.41
CA GLU A 56 -1.17 1.41 0.94
C GLU A 56 -1.57 0.40 -0.15
N HIS A 57 -2.87 0.20 -0.36
CA HIS A 57 -3.39 -0.71 -1.38
C HIS A 57 -3.71 0.00 -2.70
N PHE A 58 -3.56 1.32 -2.75
CA PHE A 58 -3.77 2.16 -3.92
C PHE A 58 -2.44 2.77 -4.36
N GLU A 59 -2.31 3.03 -5.65
CA GLU A 59 -1.15 3.75 -6.18
C GLU A 59 -1.27 5.25 -5.90
N ASP A 60 -0.15 5.96 -5.81
CA ASP A 60 -0.18 7.41 -5.59
C ASP A 60 -0.88 8.16 -6.75
N GLU A 61 -0.92 7.56 -7.95
CA GLU A 61 -1.59 8.06 -9.13
C GLU A 61 -3.12 7.96 -9.05
N ASP A 62 -3.63 7.02 -8.25
CA ASP A 62 -5.06 6.84 -8.01
C ASP A 62 -5.65 7.95 -7.13
N PHE A 63 -4.81 8.78 -6.50
CA PHE A 63 -5.25 9.89 -5.68
C PHE A 63 -5.42 11.18 -6.47
N VAL A 64 -6.63 11.71 -6.41
CA VAL A 64 -6.96 13.01 -7.00
C VAL A 64 -6.23 14.11 -6.24
N GLY A 65 -5.58 15.01 -6.99
CA GLY A 65 -4.90 16.16 -6.41
C GLY A 65 -3.62 15.79 -5.66
N ARG A 66 -2.90 14.75 -6.11
CA ARG A 66 -1.57 14.38 -5.58
C ARG A 66 -0.62 15.58 -5.41
N TYR A 67 -0.65 16.51 -6.37
CA TYR A 67 0.16 17.74 -6.37
C TYR A 67 -0.31 18.80 -5.38
N LYS A 68 -1.54 18.73 -4.87
CA LYS A 68 -2.11 19.77 -4.00
C LYS A 68 -1.39 19.88 -2.67
N LYS A 69 -0.78 18.80 -2.20
CA LYS A 69 0.00 18.82 -0.96
C LYS A 69 1.27 19.67 -1.12
N ASP A 70 1.90 19.61 -2.29
CA ASP A 70 3.13 20.34 -2.58
C ASP A 70 2.84 21.81 -2.93
N LEU A 71 1.73 22.07 -3.61
CA LEU A 71 1.32 23.42 -3.98
C LEU A 71 0.63 24.19 -2.85
N MET A 72 0.00 23.50 -1.89
CA MET A 72 -0.77 24.11 -0.80
C MET A 72 -0.42 23.49 0.56
N PRO A 73 0.82 23.66 1.06
CA PRO A 73 1.28 23.04 2.31
C PRO A 73 0.50 23.50 3.54
N GLN A 74 -0.08 24.70 3.52
CA GLN A 74 -0.86 25.28 4.62
C GLN A 74 -2.30 24.75 4.72
N HIS A 75 -2.79 24.01 3.73
CA HIS A 75 -4.15 23.47 3.73
C HIS A 75 -4.16 21.96 3.94
N LYS A 76 -5.08 21.49 4.80
CA LYS A 76 -5.31 20.05 4.99
C LYS A 76 -5.96 19.46 3.73
N VAL A 77 -5.14 18.86 2.86
CA VAL A 77 -5.63 18.17 1.67
C VAL A 77 -6.15 16.79 2.04
N VAL A 78 -7.44 16.55 1.80
CA VAL A 78 -8.03 15.22 1.91
C VAL A 78 -7.64 14.40 0.69
N ARG A 79 -6.92 13.28 0.89
CA ARG A 79 -6.60 12.34 -0.19
C ARG A 79 -7.88 11.64 -0.63
N ARG A 80 -8.38 11.97 -1.82
CA ARG A 80 -9.57 11.34 -2.42
C ARG A 80 -9.13 10.41 -3.54
N LEU A 81 -9.72 9.23 -3.61
CA LEU A 81 -9.48 8.30 -4.70
C LEU A 81 -10.23 8.74 -5.96
N SER A 82 -9.60 8.53 -7.12
CA SER A 82 -10.19 8.73 -8.44
C SER A 82 -11.35 7.75 -8.69
N LYS A 83 -12.17 8.00 -9.71
CA LYS A 83 -13.30 7.11 -10.07
C LYS A 83 -12.85 5.77 -10.66
N THR A 84 -11.61 5.69 -11.14
CA THR A 84 -11.01 4.49 -11.73
C THR A 84 -10.13 3.73 -10.74
N ALA A 85 -9.83 4.34 -9.59
CA ALA A 85 -8.97 3.76 -8.57
C ALA A 85 -9.52 2.42 -8.05
N ILE A 86 -8.71 1.39 -8.20
CA ILE A 86 -8.94 0.04 -7.70
C ILE A 86 -7.76 -0.36 -6.82
N PRO A 87 -7.99 -1.12 -5.73
CA PRO A 87 -6.87 -1.58 -4.93
C PRO A 87 -6.07 -2.59 -5.77
N SER A 88 -4.85 -2.22 -6.13
CA SER A 88 -3.93 -3.02 -6.95
C SER A 88 -2.77 -3.58 -6.12
N LEU A 89 -2.38 -2.89 -5.04
CA LEU A 89 -1.17 -3.18 -4.28
C LEU A 89 -1.42 -4.01 -3.03
N HIS A 90 -0.48 -4.90 -2.71
CA HIS A 90 -0.43 -5.68 -1.46
C HIS A 90 -1.75 -6.37 -1.06
N LEU A 91 -2.48 -6.90 -2.03
CA LEU A 91 -3.77 -7.57 -1.82
C LEU A 91 -3.63 -8.94 -1.13
N THR A 92 -2.44 -9.54 -1.22
CA THR A 92 -2.10 -10.78 -0.53
C THR A 92 -1.26 -10.44 0.69
N GLY A 93 -1.49 -11.14 1.80
CA GLY A 93 -0.82 -10.94 3.09
C GLY A 93 0.70 -11.22 3.07
N ASN A 94 1.33 -11.30 1.90
CA ASN A 94 2.75 -11.61 1.74
C ASN A 94 3.68 -10.40 1.99
N LYS A 95 3.19 -9.36 2.70
CA LYS A 95 4.00 -8.21 3.13
C LYS A 95 5.25 -8.66 3.90
N ASP A 96 5.16 -9.78 4.60
CA ASP A 96 6.28 -10.36 5.34
C ASP A 96 7.31 -11.04 4.44
N ALA A 97 6.88 -11.74 3.39
CA ALA A 97 7.78 -12.31 2.38
C ALA A 97 8.49 -11.22 1.57
N GLU A 98 7.80 -10.13 1.21
CA GLU A 98 8.42 -9.00 0.51
C GLU A 98 9.43 -8.27 1.41
N LYS A 99 9.08 -8.05 2.69
CA LYS A 99 10.03 -7.50 3.68
C LYS A 99 11.23 -8.42 3.89
N ALA A 100 11.03 -9.74 3.93
CA ALA A 100 12.10 -10.72 4.03
C ALA A 100 13.02 -10.67 2.79
N ALA A 101 12.45 -10.60 1.58
CA ALA A 101 13.20 -10.46 0.34
C ALA A 101 14.01 -9.15 0.29
N LYS A 102 13.43 -8.01 0.71
CA LYS A 102 14.15 -6.74 0.85
C LYS A 102 15.29 -6.85 1.84
N ARG A 103 15.08 -7.44 3.03
CA ARG A 103 16.14 -7.67 4.02
C ARG A 103 17.28 -8.53 3.45
N LEU A 104 16.94 -9.63 2.78
CA LEU A 104 17.90 -10.54 2.18
C LEU A 104 18.72 -9.85 1.07
N SER A 105 18.08 -9.12 0.16
CA SER A 105 18.78 -8.38 -0.91
C SER A 105 19.76 -7.34 -0.34
N THR A 106 19.39 -6.68 0.76
CA THR A 106 20.23 -5.68 1.43
C THR A 106 21.44 -6.33 2.09
N TYR A 107 21.25 -7.49 2.74
CA TYR A 107 22.34 -8.29 3.31
C TYR A 107 23.30 -8.79 2.23
N ILE A 108 22.79 -9.34 1.12
CA ILE A 108 23.60 -9.81 -0.01
C ILE A 108 24.45 -8.67 -0.57
N ARG A 109 23.87 -7.48 -0.84
CA ARG A 109 24.62 -6.30 -1.30
C ARG A 109 25.75 -5.92 -0.34
N LYS A 110 25.48 -5.87 0.97
CA LYS A 110 26.50 -5.58 1.99
C LYS A 110 27.60 -6.65 2.02
N LYS A 111 27.26 -7.93 1.85
CA LYS A 111 28.21 -9.05 1.83
C LYS A 111 29.13 -9.00 0.62
N ILE A 112 28.58 -8.73 -0.57
CA ILE A 112 29.37 -8.54 -1.80
C ILE A 112 30.34 -7.37 -1.65
N ARG A 113 29.88 -6.22 -1.13
CA ARG A 113 30.73 -5.05 -0.88
C ARG A 113 31.92 -5.36 0.03
N ARG A 114 31.66 -6.08 1.14
CA ARG A 114 32.74 -6.51 2.06
C ARG A 114 33.73 -7.46 1.40
N LYS A 115 33.27 -8.41 0.57
CA LYS A 115 34.14 -9.29 -0.21
C LYS A 115 35.03 -8.51 -1.19
N ARG A 116 34.47 -7.52 -1.90
CA ARG A 116 35.24 -6.63 -2.80
C ARG A 116 36.30 -5.83 -2.04
N ASN A 117 35.96 -5.22 -0.90
CA ASN A 117 36.94 -4.46 -0.10
C ASN A 117 38.05 -5.35 0.46
N LYS A 118 37.73 -6.54 0.98
CA LYS A 118 38.74 -7.51 1.44
C LYS A 118 39.65 -8.00 0.31
N ARG A 119 39.14 -8.12 -0.91
CA ARG A 119 39.92 -8.48 -2.08
C ARG A 119 40.84 -7.32 -2.49
N TRP A 120 40.34 -6.09 -2.54
CA TRP A 120 41.13 -4.88 -2.84
C TRP A 120 42.27 -4.64 -1.84
N ASN A 121 42.01 -4.82 -0.54
CA ASN A 121 43.04 -4.69 0.51
C ASN A 121 44.14 -5.78 0.44
N ARG A 122 43.96 -6.81 -0.37
CA ARG A 122 44.93 -7.90 -0.55
C ARG A 122 45.87 -7.68 -1.74
N PHE A 123 45.60 -6.68 -2.58
CA PHE A 123 46.44 -6.28 -3.73
C PHE A 123 47.17 -4.94 -3.49
N THR A 124 47.05 -4.38 -2.29
CA THR A 124 47.63 -3.07 -1.91
C THR A 124 48.79 -3.19 -0.93
N TYR A 125 49.42 -4.37 -0.85
CA TYR A 125 50.69 -4.64 -0.18
C TYR A 125 51.57 -5.48 -1.11
#